data_AF-A0A8K0QG70-F1
#
_entry.id   AF-A0A8K0QG70-F1
#
_cell.length_a   1.000
_cell.length_b   1.000
_cell.length_c   1.000
_cell.angle_alpha   90.00
_cell.angle_beta   90.00
_cell.angle_gamma   90.00
#
_symmetry.space_group_name_H-M   'P 1'
#
loop_
_entity.id
_entity.type
_entity.pdbx_description
1 polymer ?
#
loop_
_entity_poly.entity_id
_entity_poly.type
_entity_poly.pdbx_seq_one_letter_code
_entity_poly.pdbx_strand_id
1 'polypeptide(L)'
;VFLRWLSYLRPTAREVPRSLTVPTNLGIFFFSAIFHLFYAYDAIQSKNTIQVGFSCIFSIMLLFFTILQYLQVKNAAFSLAASFDVHGSPLVHEDMDFWPLTGRLLLSMSGIVALCSALLMIIAWRVRAHFSWQALHNVGADAQMRRKRLMYQVYLMLLKLEVYTTICFLAVYSVPILRMPGYEFYLNISAVPLISLVPWLSIICIRRENIIGTSIGVQLAGMVYFVYKMVIIHTGGHGDLVFEVSYTLLVLFGSVSMFLITLTATGTVICMSNFRKGLSAYLKR
;
A
#
# COMPACT_ATOMS: atom_id res chain seq x y z
N VAL A 1 5.24 21.76 -1.88
CA VAL A 1 5.29 20.98 -3.15
C VAL A 1 3.97 21.11 -3.92
N PHE A 2 2.84 20.67 -3.36
CA PHE A 2 1.53 20.69 -4.04
C PHE A 2 1.10 22.09 -4.56
N LEU A 3 1.12 23.13 -3.72
CA LEU A 3 0.76 24.49 -4.15
C LEU A 3 1.63 25.00 -5.30
N ARG A 4 2.93 24.70 -5.27
CA ARG A 4 3.88 25.10 -6.31
C ARG A 4 3.70 24.32 -7.61
N TRP A 5 3.24 23.07 -7.52
CA TRP A 5 2.84 22.27 -8.68
C TRP A 5 1.59 22.87 -9.32
N LEU A 6 0.59 23.26 -8.52
CA LEU A 6 -0.62 23.91 -9.04
C LEU A 6 -0.36 25.28 -9.69
N SER A 7 0.60 26.05 -9.18
CA SER A 7 1.00 27.33 -9.78
C SER A 7 1.85 27.16 -11.04
N TYR A 8 2.58 26.04 -11.16
CA TYR A 8 3.40 25.71 -12.32
C TYR A 8 2.55 25.32 -13.53
N LEU A 9 1.43 24.63 -13.29
CA LEU A 9 0.51 24.18 -14.33
C LEU A 9 -0.38 25.30 -14.86
N ARG A 10 -0.51 25.40 -16.19
CA ARG A 10 -1.60 26.17 -16.81
C ARG A 10 -2.94 25.45 -16.61
N PRO A 11 -4.08 26.17 -16.64
CA PRO A 11 -5.40 25.55 -16.48
C PRO A 11 -5.68 24.45 -17.51
N THR A 12 -5.20 24.58 -18.75
CA THR A 12 -5.30 23.55 -19.81
C THR A 12 -4.51 22.28 -19.47
N ALA A 13 -3.42 22.40 -18.70
CA ALA A 13 -2.63 21.24 -18.28
C ALA A 13 -3.31 20.38 -17.20
N ARG A 14 -4.36 20.88 -16.54
CA ARG A 14 -5.13 20.11 -15.54
C ARG A 14 -5.98 19.01 -16.18
N GLU A 15 -6.31 19.14 -17.45
CA GLU A 15 -7.04 18.12 -18.21
C GLU A 15 -6.14 16.95 -18.63
N VAL A 16 -4.82 17.15 -18.60
CA VAL A 16 -3.84 16.13 -18.94
C VAL A 16 -3.62 15.22 -17.73
N PRO A 17 -3.79 13.89 -17.86
CA PRO A 17 -3.63 12.96 -16.74
C PRO A 17 -2.23 12.99 -16.09
N ARG A 18 -1.20 13.44 -16.82
CA ARG A 18 0.18 13.65 -16.32
C ARG A 18 0.25 14.65 -15.16
N SER A 19 -0.63 15.65 -15.16
CA SER A 19 -0.68 16.65 -14.08
C SER A 19 -1.11 16.04 -12.73
N LEU A 20 -1.76 14.87 -12.77
CA LEU A 20 -2.29 14.17 -11.60
C LEU A 20 -1.28 13.21 -10.94
N THR A 21 -0.12 12.94 -11.55
CA THR A 21 0.90 12.05 -10.98
C THR A 21 1.47 12.61 -9.67
N VAL A 22 1.84 13.89 -9.63
CA VAL A 22 2.38 14.54 -8.42
C VAL A 22 1.38 14.54 -7.25
N PRO A 23 0.12 14.98 -7.41
CA PRO A 23 -0.84 14.92 -6.31
C PRO A 23 -1.17 13.49 -5.89
N THR A 24 -1.22 12.52 -6.81
CA THR A 24 -1.40 11.10 -6.48
C THR A 24 -0.27 10.60 -5.58
N ASN A 25 0.98 10.87 -5.95
CA ASN A 25 2.14 10.44 -5.17
C ASN A 25 2.18 11.07 -3.77
N LEU A 26 1.86 12.35 -3.65
CA LEU A 26 1.75 13.03 -2.35
C LEU A 26 0.59 12.48 -1.52
N GLY A 27 -0.56 12.22 -2.15
CA GLY A 27 -1.73 11.63 -1.48
C GLY A 27 -1.41 10.25 -0.90
N ILE A 28 -0.73 9.40 -1.68
CA ILE A 28 -0.27 8.09 -1.21
C ILE A 28 0.69 8.26 -0.04
N PHE A 29 1.67 9.16 -0.13
CA PHE A 29 2.60 9.41 0.97
C PHE A 29 1.90 9.73 2.29
N PHE A 30 0.92 10.66 2.26
CA PHE A 30 0.15 11.00 3.47
C PHE A 30 -0.67 9.82 3.99
N PHE A 31 -1.34 9.09 3.10
CA PHE A 31 -2.09 7.90 3.46
C PHE A 31 -1.18 6.83 4.10
N SER A 32 0.00 6.59 3.52
CA SER A 32 1.00 5.66 4.05
C SER A 32 1.51 6.08 5.42
N ALA A 33 1.78 7.37 5.65
CA ALA A 33 2.24 7.88 6.94
C ALA A 33 1.17 7.68 8.03
N ILE A 34 -0.09 7.97 7.72
CA ILE A 34 -1.23 7.75 8.64
C ILE A 34 -1.41 6.26 8.92
N PHE A 35 -1.40 5.42 7.88
CA PHE A 35 -1.51 3.97 8.04
C PHE A 35 -0.36 3.41 8.88
N HIS A 36 0.88 3.88 8.67
CA HIS A 36 2.04 3.44 9.46
C HIS A 36 1.87 3.75 10.95
N LEU A 37 1.36 4.94 11.27
CA LEU A 37 1.05 5.35 12.64
C LEU A 37 0.01 4.42 13.28
N PHE A 38 -1.11 4.15 12.59
CA PHE A 38 -2.12 3.21 13.07
C PHE A 38 -1.56 1.80 13.26
N TYR A 39 -0.74 1.35 12.31
CA TYR A 39 -0.12 0.03 12.35
C TYR A 39 0.87 -0.11 13.50
N ALA A 40 1.67 0.93 13.76
CA ALA A 40 2.61 1.00 14.88
C ALA A 40 1.88 1.09 16.23
N TYR A 41 0.79 1.84 16.32
CA TYR A 41 -0.05 1.91 17.51
C TYR A 41 -0.65 0.54 17.86
N ASP A 42 -1.24 -0.14 16.87
CA ASP A 42 -1.80 -1.49 17.03
C ASP A 42 -0.73 -2.52 17.42
N ALA A 43 0.52 -2.35 16.95
CA ALA A 43 1.65 -3.19 17.32
C ALA A 43 2.01 -3.06 18.81
N ILE A 44 1.95 -1.85 19.35
CA ILE A 44 2.23 -1.57 20.76
C ILE A 44 1.08 -2.09 21.64
N GLN A 45 -0.17 -1.84 21.24
CA GLN A 45 -1.35 -2.28 22.00
C GLN A 45 -1.45 -3.80 22.08
N SER A 46 -1.16 -4.50 20.98
CA SER A 46 -1.16 -5.96 20.93
C SER A 46 0.05 -6.60 21.62
N LYS A 47 1.03 -5.78 22.04
CA LYS A 47 2.33 -6.20 22.61
C LYS A 47 3.02 -7.27 21.75
N ASN A 48 2.84 -7.17 20.44
CA ASN A 48 3.25 -8.22 19.53
C ASN A 48 4.59 -7.88 18.86
N THR A 49 5.64 -8.60 19.24
CA THR A 49 6.98 -8.47 18.69
C THR A 49 7.02 -8.65 17.16
N ILE A 50 6.18 -9.52 16.61
CA ILE A 50 6.12 -9.72 15.15
C ILE A 50 5.59 -8.46 14.46
N GLN A 51 4.58 -7.82 15.05
CA GLN A 51 3.98 -6.63 14.46
C GLN A 51 4.94 -5.45 14.43
N VAL A 52 5.73 -5.31 15.50
CA VAL A 52 6.82 -4.34 15.56
C VAL A 52 7.82 -4.59 14.41
N GLY A 53 8.16 -5.86 14.14
CA GLY A 53 8.99 -6.23 12.99
C GLY A 53 8.39 -5.82 11.64
N PHE A 54 7.10 -6.09 11.42
CA PHE A 54 6.41 -5.64 10.20
C PHE A 54 6.34 -4.12 10.08
N SER A 55 6.22 -3.38 11.19
CA SER A 55 6.26 -1.91 11.19
C SER A 55 7.62 -1.38 10.71
N CYS A 56 8.72 -2.04 11.08
CA CYS A 56 10.05 -1.71 10.56
C CYS A 56 10.15 -1.95 9.05
N ILE A 57 9.67 -3.12 8.57
CA ILE A 57 9.65 -3.44 7.14
C ILE A 57 8.81 -2.41 6.38
N PHE A 58 7.65 -2.03 6.91
CA PHE A 58 6.81 -0.99 6.33
C PHE A 58 7.52 0.36 6.25
N SER A 59 8.28 0.74 7.28
CA SER A 59 9.07 1.97 7.28
C SER A 59 10.15 1.98 6.19
N ILE A 60 10.82 0.83 5.97
CA ILE A 60 11.80 0.68 4.89
C ILE A 60 11.13 0.78 3.53
N MET A 61 9.97 0.15 3.35
CA MET A 61 9.17 0.25 2.12
C MET A 61 8.73 1.71 1.87
N LEU A 62 8.37 2.45 2.91
CA LEU A 62 8.00 3.86 2.81
C LEU A 62 9.20 4.73 2.40
N LEU A 63 10.39 4.45 2.92
CA LEU A 63 11.63 5.11 2.49
C LEU A 63 11.94 4.84 1.01
N PHE A 64 11.80 3.58 0.57
CA PHE A 64 11.97 3.23 -0.83
C PHE A 64 10.96 3.96 -1.72
N PHE A 65 9.71 4.06 -1.26
CA PHE A 65 8.67 4.83 -1.94
C PHE A 65 9.01 6.32 -2.06
N THR A 66 9.56 6.97 -1.04
CA THR A 66 9.94 8.41 -1.14
C THR A 66 11.06 8.64 -2.15
N ILE A 67 11.98 7.68 -2.30
CA ILE A 67 13.04 7.74 -3.32
C ILE A 67 12.44 7.58 -4.72
N LEU A 68 11.53 6.62 -4.92
CA LEU A 68 10.81 6.45 -6.19
C LEU A 68 9.97 7.68 -6.53
N GLN A 69 9.31 8.27 -5.55
CA GLN A 69 8.54 9.50 -5.71
C GLN A 69 9.40 10.65 -6.24
N TYR A 70 10.63 10.80 -5.75
CA TYR A 70 11.57 11.80 -6.28
C TYR A 70 11.81 11.61 -7.79
N LEU A 71 12.09 10.37 -8.22
CA LEU A 71 12.34 10.05 -9.63
C LEU A 71 11.10 10.28 -10.49
N GLN A 72 9.92 9.90 -10.02
CA GLN A 72 8.69 10.09 -10.76
C GLN A 72 8.30 11.56 -10.90
N VAL A 73 8.42 12.35 -9.83
CA VAL A 73 8.12 13.79 -9.90
C VAL A 73 9.12 14.50 -10.81
N LYS A 74 10.39 14.05 -10.82
CA LYS A 74 11.41 14.51 -11.79
C LYS A 74 10.98 14.24 -13.23
N ASN A 75 10.67 12.98 -13.53
CA ASN A 75 10.33 12.55 -14.88
C ASN A 75 9.01 13.18 -15.35
N ALA A 76 8.02 13.31 -14.47
CA ALA A 76 6.77 14.02 -14.75
C ALA A 76 7.03 15.49 -15.09
N ALA A 77 7.86 16.19 -14.31
CA ALA A 77 8.17 17.60 -14.57
C ALA A 77 8.89 17.80 -15.92
N PHE A 78 9.91 16.98 -16.22
CA PHE A 78 10.63 17.06 -17.50
C PHE A 78 9.75 16.70 -18.70
N SER A 79 8.93 15.64 -18.58
CA SER A 79 8.01 15.24 -19.64
C SER A 79 6.96 16.31 -19.92
N LEU A 80 6.46 16.99 -18.87
CA LEU A 80 5.45 18.04 -19.04
C LEU A 80 6.03 19.32 -19.63
N ALA A 81 7.26 19.67 -19.28
CA ALA A 81 7.98 20.80 -19.87
C ALA A 81 8.25 20.60 -21.37
N ALA A 82 8.44 19.35 -21.83
CA ALA A 82 8.63 19.02 -23.24
C ALA A 82 7.32 18.88 -24.04
N SER A 83 6.16 19.01 -23.39
CA SER A 83 4.85 18.80 -24.02
C SER A 83 4.21 20.13 -24.41
N PHE A 84 3.58 20.16 -25.59
CA PHE A 84 2.83 21.30 -26.12
C PHE A 84 1.35 20.95 -26.30
N ASP A 85 0.48 21.93 -26.13
CA ASP A 85 -0.96 21.80 -26.33
C ASP A 85 -1.29 21.68 -27.84
N VAL A 86 -2.53 21.32 -28.19
CA VAL A 86 -3.03 21.22 -29.57
C VAL A 86 -2.85 22.54 -30.35
N HIS A 87 -2.81 23.67 -29.63
CA HIS A 87 -2.58 25.01 -30.16
C HIS A 87 -1.10 25.45 -30.12
N GLY A 88 -0.15 24.56 -29.82
CA GLY A 88 1.29 24.84 -29.78
C GLY A 88 1.76 25.66 -28.58
N SER A 89 0.89 25.92 -27.60
CA SER A 89 1.27 26.61 -26.37
C SER A 89 1.88 25.64 -25.36
N PRO A 90 2.93 26.04 -24.62
CA PRO A 90 3.48 25.19 -23.57
C PRO A 90 2.43 24.94 -22.48
N LEU A 91 2.36 23.70 -21.97
CA LEU A 91 1.45 23.31 -20.88
C LEU A 91 1.86 23.89 -19.51
N VAL A 92 3.04 24.49 -19.48
CA VAL A 92 3.75 24.91 -18.28
C VAL A 92 4.15 26.37 -18.41
N HIS A 93 4.19 27.07 -17.28
CA HIS A 93 4.81 28.39 -17.16
C HIS A 93 6.33 28.27 -17.26
N GLU A 94 6.90 28.58 -18.43
CA GLU A 94 8.36 28.55 -18.69
C GLU A 94 9.14 29.59 -17.86
N ASP A 95 8.45 30.61 -17.35
CA ASP A 95 8.97 31.67 -16.49
C ASP A 95 9.28 31.19 -15.05
N MET A 96 8.90 29.95 -14.69
CA MET A 96 9.05 29.42 -13.34
C MET A 96 9.98 28.20 -13.27
N ASP A 97 11.14 28.38 -12.63
CA ASP A 97 12.03 27.29 -12.25
C ASP A 97 11.43 26.40 -11.15
N PHE A 98 10.72 25.35 -11.57
CA PHE A 98 10.07 24.40 -10.66
C PHE A 98 11.08 23.49 -9.94
N TRP A 99 12.06 22.95 -10.66
CA TRP A 99 12.88 21.83 -10.19
C TRP A 99 13.84 22.15 -9.02
N PRO A 100 14.57 23.28 -8.98
CA PRO A 100 15.63 23.49 -7.98
C PRO A 100 15.14 23.46 -6.53
N LEU A 101 13.99 24.08 -6.25
CA LEU A 101 13.41 24.07 -4.90
C LEU A 101 12.57 22.81 -4.66
N THR A 102 11.78 22.35 -5.63
CA THR A 102 10.95 21.15 -5.44
C THR A 102 11.81 19.90 -5.25
N GLY A 103 12.88 19.74 -6.03
CA GLY A 103 13.83 18.63 -5.88
C GLY A 103 14.49 18.60 -4.50
N ARG A 104 14.91 19.77 -3.97
CA ARG A 104 15.44 19.87 -2.59
C ARG A 104 14.40 19.48 -1.54
N LEU A 105 13.15 19.92 -1.71
CA LEU A 105 12.06 19.56 -0.78
C LEU A 105 11.79 18.04 -0.79
N LEU A 106 11.71 17.40 -1.96
CA LEU A 106 11.48 15.95 -2.04
C LEU A 106 12.67 15.14 -1.49
N LEU A 107 13.90 15.61 -1.72
CA LEU A 107 15.08 15.00 -1.13
C LEU A 107 15.06 15.12 0.40
N SER A 108 14.66 16.29 0.92
CA SER A 108 14.52 16.51 2.37
C SER A 108 13.45 15.60 2.99
N MET A 109 12.33 15.38 2.29
CA MET A 109 11.30 14.42 2.72
C MET A 109 11.86 13.00 2.85
N SER A 110 12.64 12.54 1.86
CA SER A 110 13.30 11.23 1.91
C SER A 110 14.29 11.14 3.07
N GLY A 111 15.05 12.20 3.33
CA GLY A 111 15.99 12.27 4.46
C GLY A 111 15.29 12.19 5.82
N ILE A 112 14.15 12.89 5.99
CA ILE A 112 13.35 12.83 7.22
C ILE A 112 12.80 11.42 7.43
N VAL A 113 12.24 10.80 6.38
CA VAL A 113 11.72 9.42 6.48
C VAL A 113 12.83 8.42 6.78
N ALA A 114 14.03 8.61 6.23
CA ALA A 114 15.19 7.78 6.54
C ALA A 114 15.58 7.89 8.02
N LEU A 115 15.65 9.12 8.55
CA LEU A 115 15.93 9.37 9.96
C LEU A 115 14.86 8.74 10.87
N CYS A 116 13.58 8.97 10.57
CA CYS A 116 12.47 8.36 11.31
C CYS A 116 12.52 6.83 11.25
N SER A 117 12.87 6.24 10.10
CA SER A 117 13.02 4.80 9.94
C SER A 117 14.17 4.24 10.78
N ALA A 118 15.32 4.94 10.81
CA ALA A 118 16.45 4.55 11.64
C ALA A 118 16.11 4.61 13.13
N LEU A 119 15.47 5.69 13.58
CA LEU A 119 14.99 5.83 14.96
C LEU A 119 13.98 4.74 15.31
N LEU A 120 13.03 4.44 14.41
CA LEU A 120 12.07 3.36 14.60
C LEU A 120 12.77 2.02 14.76
N MET A 121 13.80 1.71 13.95
CA MET A 121 14.55 0.46 14.10
C MET A 121 15.27 0.35 15.44
N ILE A 122 15.87 1.44 15.93
CA ILE A 122 16.53 1.47 17.25
C ILE A 122 15.50 1.21 18.37
N ILE A 123 14.36 1.91 18.32
CA ILE A 123 13.28 1.76 19.30
C ILE A 123 12.69 0.35 19.23
N ALA A 124 12.43 -0.16 18.02
CA ALA A 124 11.90 -1.50 17.79
C ALA A 124 12.81 -2.59 18.35
N TRP A 125 14.14 -2.43 18.24
CA TRP A 125 15.09 -3.37 18.82
C TRP A 125 14.97 -3.43 20.35
N ARG A 126 14.86 -2.27 21.03
CA ARG A 126 14.65 -2.19 22.48
C ARG A 126 13.28 -2.76 22.89
N VAL A 127 12.22 -2.40 22.18
CA VAL A 127 10.85 -2.86 22.45
C VAL A 127 10.72 -4.37 22.23
N ARG A 128 11.38 -4.92 21.21
CA ARG A 128 11.41 -6.36 20.94
C ARG A 128 11.98 -7.15 22.12
N ALA A 129 13.02 -6.65 22.78
CA ALA A 129 13.58 -7.31 23.96
C ALA A 129 12.56 -7.35 25.11
N HIS A 130 11.90 -6.21 25.39
CA HIS A 130 10.87 -6.13 26.42
C HIS A 130 9.64 -7.00 26.14
N PHE A 131 9.14 -7.03 24.90
CA PHE A 131 7.99 -7.85 24.54
C PHE A 131 8.32 -9.35 24.55
N SER A 132 9.53 -9.73 24.15
CA SER A 132 9.97 -11.12 24.21
C SER A 132 10.08 -11.62 25.65
N TRP A 133 10.55 -10.77 26.57
CA TRP A 133 10.56 -11.05 28.00
C TRP A 133 9.14 -11.26 28.56
N GLN A 134 8.20 -10.35 28.25
CA GLN A 134 6.81 -10.48 28.69
C GLN A 134 6.09 -11.71 28.08
N ALA A 135 6.40 -12.04 26.83
CA ALA A 135 5.82 -13.20 26.15
C ALA A 135 6.26 -14.52 26.78
N LEU A 136 7.48 -14.59 27.32
CA LEU A 136 7.98 -15.78 28.02
C LEU A 136 7.25 -16.01 29.36
N HIS A 137 6.85 -14.94 30.05
CA HIS A 137 6.23 -15.04 31.37
C HIS A 137 4.71 -15.32 31.31
N ASN A 138 4.02 -14.79 30.30
CA ASN A 138 2.55 -14.86 30.20
C ASN A 138 2.00 -16.09 29.47
N VAL A 139 2.82 -16.81 28.71
CA VAL A 139 2.41 -17.96 27.91
C VAL A 139 3.05 -19.20 28.51
N GLY A 140 2.29 -19.97 29.30
CA GLY A 140 2.72 -21.26 29.85
C GLY A 140 3.27 -22.22 28.78
N ALA A 141 4.01 -23.24 29.22
CA ALA A 141 4.97 -24.05 28.46
C ALA A 141 4.47 -24.86 27.23
N ASP A 142 3.24 -24.66 26.74
CA ASP A 142 2.78 -25.35 25.54
C ASP A 142 3.28 -24.65 24.25
N ALA A 143 4.38 -25.18 23.73
CA ALA A 143 5.00 -24.73 22.49
C ALA A 143 4.09 -24.89 21.26
N GLN A 144 3.21 -25.89 21.23
CA GLN A 144 2.32 -26.12 20.08
C GLN A 144 1.25 -25.03 20.00
N MET A 145 0.68 -24.65 21.15
CA MET A 145 -0.34 -23.60 21.20
C MET A 145 0.24 -22.22 20.87
N ARG A 146 1.47 -21.94 21.35
CA ARG A 146 2.21 -20.73 20.99
C ARG A 146 2.41 -20.59 19.49
N ARG A 147 2.77 -21.69 18.80
CA ARG A 147 2.96 -21.69 17.33
C ARG A 147 1.66 -21.36 16.59
N LYS A 148 0.53 -21.95 16.98
CA LYS A 148 -0.77 -21.69 16.31
C LYS A 148 -1.21 -20.24 16.47
N ARG A 149 -1.10 -19.66 17.68
CA ARG A 149 -1.39 -18.24 17.92
C ARG A 149 -0.50 -17.32 17.09
N LEU A 150 0.78 -17.66 16.97
CA LEU A 150 1.75 -16.90 16.17
C LEU A 150 1.34 -16.84 14.70
N MET A 151 1.00 -18.00 14.11
CA MET A 151 0.59 -18.09 12.71
C MET A 151 -0.67 -17.27 12.43
N TYR A 152 -1.66 -17.31 13.34
CA TYR A 152 -2.85 -16.48 13.22
C TYR A 152 -2.55 -14.98 13.33
N GLN A 153 -1.63 -14.57 14.23
CA GLN A 153 -1.22 -13.17 14.33
C GLN A 153 -0.48 -12.69 13.08
N VAL A 154 0.42 -13.49 12.52
CA VAL A 154 1.08 -13.21 11.23
C VAL A 154 0.04 -13.07 10.12
N TYR A 155 -0.94 -13.97 10.07
CA TYR A 155 -2.02 -13.91 9.10
C TYR A 155 -2.84 -12.61 9.20
N LEU A 156 -3.26 -12.21 10.41
CA LEU A 156 -3.97 -10.94 10.60
C LEU A 156 -3.15 -9.72 10.18
N MET A 157 -1.84 -9.74 10.38
CA MET A 157 -0.93 -8.66 9.95
C MET A 157 -0.84 -8.56 8.44
N LEU A 158 -0.69 -9.71 7.77
CA LEU A 158 -0.65 -9.78 6.31
C LEU A 158 -1.94 -9.23 5.69
N LEU A 159 -3.11 -9.57 6.26
CA LEU A 159 -4.40 -9.02 5.81
C LEU A 159 -4.49 -7.49 5.96
N LYS A 160 -3.99 -6.91 7.06
CA LYS A 160 -3.97 -5.45 7.23
C LYS A 160 -3.12 -4.78 6.14
N LEU A 161 -1.98 -5.38 5.81
CA LEU A 161 -1.10 -4.89 4.75
C LEU A 161 -1.70 -5.08 3.35
N GLU A 162 -2.46 -6.17 3.14
CA GLU A 162 -3.22 -6.43 1.91
C GLU A 162 -4.27 -5.36 1.65
N VAL A 163 -5.05 -4.96 2.67
CA VAL A 163 -6.02 -3.85 2.55
C VAL A 163 -5.32 -2.55 2.13
N TYR A 164 -4.22 -2.20 2.81
CA TYR A 164 -3.45 -0.99 2.49
C TYR A 164 -2.92 -1.00 1.06
N THR A 165 -2.25 -2.08 0.65
CA THR A 165 -1.68 -2.19 -0.70
C THR A 165 -2.74 -2.19 -1.78
N THR A 166 -3.91 -2.76 -1.51
CA THR A 166 -5.08 -2.72 -2.40
C THR A 166 -5.61 -1.30 -2.59
N ILE A 167 -5.79 -0.54 -1.51
CA ILE A 167 -6.23 0.86 -1.58
C ILE A 167 -5.23 1.70 -2.38
N CYS A 168 -3.92 1.53 -2.12
CA CYS A 168 -2.87 2.22 -2.86
C CYS A 168 -2.88 1.87 -4.35
N PHE A 169 -2.95 0.57 -4.70
CA PHE A 169 -3.02 0.12 -6.09
C PHE A 169 -4.21 0.72 -6.84
N LEU A 170 -5.40 0.67 -6.23
CA LEU A 170 -6.62 1.20 -6.85
C LEU A 170 -6.59 2.73 -6.94
N ALA A 171 -5.98 3.43 -5.98
CA ALA A 171 -5.81 4.88 -6.04
C ALA A 171 -4.85 5.30 -7.18
N VAL A 172 -3.71 4.61 -7.32
CA VAL A 172 -2.74 4.81 -8.42
C VAL A 172 -3.36 4.49 -9.78
N TYR A 173 -4.27 3.52 -9.85
CA TYR A 173 -4.99 3.22 -11.08
C TYR A 173 -6.11 4.24 -11.37
N SER A 174 -6.85 4.69 -10.35
CA SER A 174 -8.00 5.58 -10.55
C SER A 174 -7.63 6.98 -10.98
N VAL A 175 -6.66 7.60 -10.32
CA VAL A 175 -6.47 9.05 -10.46
C VAL A 175 -5.72 9.43 -11.74
N PRO A 176 -4.54 8.86 -12.05
CA PRO A 176 -3.76 9.25 -13.23
C PRO A 176 -4.07 8.45 -14.51
N ILE A 177 -4.71 7.28 -14.44
CA ILE A 177 -4.89 6.40 -15.62
C ILE A 177 -6.31 6.45 -16.16
N LEU A 178 -7.30 6.46 -15.26
CA LEU A 178 -8.70 6.49 -15.67
C LEU A 178 -9.10 7.92 -16.06
N ARG A 179 -9.63 8.07 -17.28
CA ARG A 179 -10.08 9.37 -17.80
C ARG A 179 -11.33 9.83 -17.04
N MET A 180 -11.29 11.09 -16.60
CA MET A 180 -12.41 11.75 -15.92
C MET A 180 -13.26 12.54 -16.93
N PRO A 181 -14.61 12.46 -16.87
CA PRO A 181 -15.45 11.42 -16.25
C PRO A 181 -15.63 10.21 -17.20
N GLY A 182 -15.40 8.99 -16.72
CA GLY A 182 -15.57 7.75 -17.48
C GLY A 182 -16.23 6.66 -16.64
N TYR A 183 -16.97 5.74 -17.30
CA TYR A 183 -17.67 4.64 -16.61
C TYR A 183 -16.69 3.76 -15.80
N GLU A 184 -15.49 3.53 -16.34
CA GLU A 184 -14.44 2.74 -15.69
C GLU A 184 -13.94 3.37 -14.39
N PHE A 185 -13.93 4.71 -14.31
CA PHE A 185 -13.51 5.44 -13.12
C PHE A 185 -14.48 5.21 -11.95
N TYR A 186 -15.79 5.35 -12.21
CA TYR A 186 -16.82 5.11 -11.21
C TYR A 186 -16.84 3.66 -10.74
N LEU A 187 -16.71 2.70 -11.68
CA LEU A 187 -16.60 1.28 -11.34
C LEU A 187 -15.40 1.03 -10.43
N ASN A 188 -14.24 1.58 -10.75
CA ASN A 188 -13.03 1.34 -9.96
C ASN A 188 -13.10 1.98 -8.56
N ILE A 189 -13.66 3.19 -8.44
CA ILE A 189 -13.89 3.82 -7.12
C ILE A 189 -14.86 2.99 -6.28
N SER A 190 -15.94 2.49 -6.88
CA SER A 190 -16.89 1.63 -6.16
C SER A 190 -16.28 0.29 -5.74
N ALA A 191 -15.27 -0.20 -6.49
CA ALA A 191 -14.56 -1.43 -6.17
C ALA A 191 -13.61 -1.28 -4.96
N VAL A 192 -13.09 -0.08 -4.67
CA VAL A 192 -12.20 0.17 -3.52
C VAL A 192 -12.78 -0.33 -2.19
N PRO A 193 -13.97 0.12 -1.74
CA PRO A 193 -14.55 -0.37 -0.49
C PRO A 193 -14.91 -1.85 -0.58
N LEU A 194 -15.41 -2.32 -1.73
CA LEU A 194 -15.83 -3.71 -1.90
C LEU A 194 -14.65 -4.69 -1.71
N ILE A 195 -13.53 -4.41 -2.34
CA ILE A 195 -12.33 -5.26 -2.25
C ILE A 195 -11.67 -5.10 -0.88
N SER A 196 -11.72 -3.90 -0.27
CA SER A 196 -11.20 -3.70 1.09
C SER A 196 -11.98 -4.49 2.15
N LEU A 197 -13.25 -4.86 1.88
CA LEU A 197 -14.07 -5.71 2.76
C LEU A 197 -13.74 -7.20 2.65
N VAL A 198 -13.11 -7.65 1.56
CA VAL A 198 -12.76 -9.06 1.33
C VAL A 198 -11.88 -9.62 2.47
N PRO A 199 -10.78 -8.95 2.88
CA PRO A 199 -9.98 -9.37 4.03
C PRO A 199 -10.78 -9.44 5.34
N TRP A 200 -11.71 -8.50 5.57
CA TRP A 200 -12.58 -8.49 6.75
C TRP A 200 -13.52 -9.69 6.78
N LEU A 201 -14.16 -10.00 5.66
CA LEU A 201 -15.01 -11.19 5.52
C LEU A 201 -14.20 -12.47 5.77
N SER A 202 -12.95 -12.52 5.31
CA SER A 202 -12.05 -13.64 5.56
C SER A 202 -11.78 -13.85 7.06
N ILE A 203 -11.55 -12.77 7.83
CA ILE A 203 -11.39 -12.84 9.29
C ILE A 203 -12.66 -13.40 9.94
N ILE A 204 -13.84 -12.92 9.52
CA ILE A 204 -15.12 -13.37 10.07
C ILE A 204 -15.35 -14.86 9.77
N CYS A 205 -15.07 -15.30 8.55
CA CYS A 205 -15.20 -16.71 8.15
C CYS A 205 -14.31 -17.62 8.99
N ILE A 206 -13.05 -17.22 9.20
CA ILE A 206 -12.10 -17.95 10.05
C ILE A 206 -12.58 -18.01 11.51
N ARG A 207 -13.13 -16.92 12.05
CA ARG A 207 -13.65 -16.88 13.42
C ARG A 207 -14.93 -17.71 13.61
N ARG A 208 -15.78 -17.81 12.58
CA ARG A 208 -17.09 -18.47 12.68
C ARG A 208 -17.04 -19.98 12.43
N GLU A 209 -15.88 -20.57 12.14
CA GLU A 209 -15.61 -22.01 11.95
C GLU A 209 -16.48 -22.78 10.94
N ASN A 210 -17.59 -22.21 10.46
CA ASN A 210 -18.63 -22.92 9.73
C ASN A 210 -18.63 -22.63 8.22
N ILE A 211 -17.68 -21.84 7.72
CA ILE A 211 -17.59 -21.53 6.29
C ILE A 211 -16.12 -21.54 5.81
N ILE A 212 -15.50 -22.71 5.97
CA ILE A 212 -14.09 -22.97 5.65
C ILE A 212 -13.84 -22.77 4.14
N GLY A 213 -14.78 -23.17 3.29
CA GLY A 213 -14.67 -23.03 1.83
C GLY A 213 -14.81 -21.58 1.33
N THR A 214 -15.62 -20.73 1.98
CA THR A 214 -15.79 -19.35 1.51
C THR A 214 -14.59 -18.48 1.80
N SER A 215 -13.84 -18.71 2.88
CA SER A 215 -12.65 -17.89 3.17
C SER A 215 -11.57 -18.03 2.08
N ILE A 216 -11.35 -19.27 1.61
CA ILE A 216 -10.42 -19.55 0.50
C ILE A 216 -11.01 -18.99 -0.81
N GLY A 217 -12.29 -19.28 -1.09
CA GLY A 217 -12.94 -18.83 -2.31
C GLY A 217 -12.94 -17.30 -2.45
N VAL A 218 -13.14 -16.58 -1.34
CA VAL A 218 -13.13 -15.11 -1.29
C VAL A 218 -11.73 -14.55 -1.56
N GLN A 219 -10.66 -15.16 -1.04
CA GLN A 219 -9.29 -14.74 -1.34
C GLN A 219 -8.86 -15.09 -2.77
N LEU A 220 -9.25 -16.27 -3.27
CA LEU A 220 -9.00 -16.65 -4.67
C LEU A 220 -9.73 -15.72 -5.63
N ALA A 221 -10.97 -15.32 -5.33
CA ALA A 221 -11.69 -14.32 -6.11
C ALA A 221 -10.95 -12.97 -6.13
N GLY A 222 -10.40 -12.54 -4.98
CA GLY A 222 -9.53 -11.37 -4.91
C GLY A 222 -8.28 -11.50 -5.80
N MET A 223 -7.62 -12.66 -5.77
CA MET A 223 -6.47 -12.96 -6.63
C MET A 223 -6.82 -12.85 -8.12
N VAL A 224 -7.95 -13.43 -8.54
CA VAL A 224 -8.43 -13.35 -9.93
C VAL A 224 -8.67 -11.91 -10.35
N TYR A 225 -9.27 -11.08 -9.50
CA TYR A 225 -9.47 -9.66 -9.78
C TYR A 225 -8.15 -8.91 -10.00
N PHE A 226 -7.16 -9.13 -9.12
CA PHE A 226 -5.84 -8.48 -9.25
C PHE A 226 -5.09 -8.91 -10.51
N VAL A 227 -5.12 -10.21 -10.83
CA VAL A 227 -4.52 -10.74 -12.06
C VAL A 227 -5.22 -10.16 -13.29
N TYR A 228 -6.55 -10.15 -13.30
CA TYR A 228 -7.34 -9.55 -14.40
C TYR A 228 -6.99 -8.08 -14.61
N LYS A 229 -6.94 -7.28 -13.54
CA LYS A 229 -6.54 -5.87 -13.62
C LYS A 229 -5.12 -5.71 -14.11
N MET A 230 -4.18 -6.51 -13.63
CA MET A 230 -2.80 -6.48 -14.10
C MET A 230 -2.69 -6.82 -15.59
N VAL A 231 -3.40 -7.84 -16.07
CA VAL A 231 -3.41 -8.19 -17.49
C VAL A 231 -3.95 -7.03 -18.32
N ILE A 232 -5.09 -6.44 -17.93
CA ILE A 232 -5.66 -5.28 -18.63
C ILE A 232 -4.68 -4.10 -18.67
N ILE A 233 -3.97 -3.84 -17.58
CA ILE A 233 -2.97 -2.79 -17.53
C ILE A 233 -1.86 -3.05 -18.54
N HIS A 234 -1.40 -4.30 -18.68
CA HIS A 234 -0.30 -4.64 -19.60
C HIS A 234 -0.74 -4.77 -21.07
N THR A 235 -1.98 -5.22 -21.33
CA THR A 235 -2.51 -5.44 -22.69
C THR A 235 -3.27 -4.25 -23.23
N GLY A 236 -3.82 -3.41 -22.35
CA GLY A 236 -4.54 -2.21 -22.73
C GLY A 236 -3.53 -1.20 -23.23
N GLY A 237 -3.39 -1.12 -24.56
CA GLY A 237 -2.53 -0.18 -25.28
C GLY A 237 -2.91 1.28 -25.06
N HIS A 238 -2.79 1.75 -23.82
CA HIS A 238 -2.82 3.15 -23.44
C HIS A 238 -1.47 3.73 -23.86
N GLY A 239 -1.32 3.91 -25.17
CA GLY A 239 -0.16 4.56 -25.76
C GLY A 239 -0.15 6.02 -25.35
N ASP A 240 0.58 6.34 -24.30
CA ASP A 240 1.07 7.68 -24.00
C ASP A 240 2.08 7.60 -22.84
N LEU A 241 3.12 8.45 -22.85
CA LEU A 241 4.11 8.60 -21.77
C LEU A 241 3.51 8.79 -20.35
N VAL A 242 2.20 9.08 -20.23
CA VAL A 242 1.47 9.06 -18.95
C VAL A 242 1.56 7.68 -18.29
N PHE A 243 1.37 6.64 -19.09
CA PHE A 243 1.48 5.26 -18.65
C PHE A 243 2.87 5.06 -18.07
N GLU A 244 3.93 5.41 -18.80
CA GLU A 244 5.32 5.15 -18.39
C GLU A 244 5.70 5.72 -17.01
N VAL A 245 5.29 6.96 -16.69
CA VAL A 245 5.64 7.58 -15.39
C VAL A 245 4.87 6.93 -14.24
N SER A 246 3.56 6.74 -14.35
CA SER A 246 2.72 6.16 -13.27
C SER A 246 2.76 4.63 -13.21
N TYR A 247 3.15 3.98 -14.31
CA TYR A 247 3.20 2.52 -14.46
C TYR A 247 4.16 1.87 -13.47
N THR A 248 5.31 2.49 -13.19
CA THR A 248 6.27 1.96 -12.22
C THR A 248 5.65 1.77 -10.83
N LEU A 249 4.86 2.73 -10.34
CA LEU A 249 4.17 2.59 -9.04
C LEU A 249 3.02 1.59 -9.12
N LEU A 250 2.29 1.58 -10.23
CA LEU A 250 1.18 0.66 -10.43
C LEU A 250 1.65 -0.81 -10.41
N VAL A 251 2.72 -1.11 -11.14
CA VAL A 251 3.35 -2.44 -11.16
C VAL A 251 3.96 -2.77 -9.80
N LEU A 252 4.60 -1.81 -9.12
CA LEU A 252 5.12 -2.01 -7.77
C LEU A 252 4.00 -2.39 -6.79
N PHE A 253 2.96 -1.57 -6.66
CA PHE A 253 1.88 -1.83 -5.72
C PHE A 253 1.11 -3.10 -6.08
N GLY A 254 0.86 -3.36 -7.37
CA GLY A 254 0.13 -4.56 -7.75
C GLY A 254 0.98 -5.83 -7.63
N SER A 255 2.30 -5.79 -7.86
CA SER A 255 3.19 -6.94 -7.61
C SER A 255 3.29 -7.26 -6.12
N VAL A 256 3.43 -6.23 -5.27
CA VAL A 256 3.38 -6.39 -3.80
C VAL A 256 2.01 -6.93 -3.37
N SER A 257 0.90 -6.42 -3.93
CA SER A 257 -0.44 -6.91 -3.61
C SER A 257 -0.61 -8.38 -3.99
N MET A 258 -0.15 -8.81 -5.17
CA MET A 258 -0.19 -10.21 -5.58
C MET A 258 0.64 -11.10 -4.65
N PHE A 259 1.85 -10.65 -4.29
CA PHE A 259 2.68 -11.37 -3.31
C PHE A 259 1.96 -11.52 -1.96
N LEU A 260 1.36 -10.45 -1.44
CA LEU A 260 0.62 -10.48 -0.17
C LEU A 260 -0.60 -11.40 -0.24
N ILE A 261 -1.37 -11.38 -1.33
CA ILE A 261 -2.51 -12.28 -1.53
C ILE A 261 -2.08 -13.75 -1.52
N THR A 262 -0.92 -14.08 -2.12
CA THR A 262 -0.41 -15.47 -2.06
C THR A 262 0.01 -15.87 -0.64
N LEU A 263 0.58 -14.94 0.12
CA LEU A 263 0.91 -15.16 1.54
C LEU A 263 -0.34 -15.28 2.42
N THR A 264 -1.39 -14.50 2.17
CA THR A 264 -2.65 -14.62 2.92
C THR A 264 -3.42 -15.88 2.54
N ALA A 265 -3.40 -16.30 1.28
CA ALA A 265 -3.94 -17.59 0.84
C ALA A 265 -3.27 -18.76 1.55
N THR A 266 -1.93 -18.80 1.55
CA THR A 266 -1.17 -19.84 2.26
C THR A 266 -1.37 -19.78 3.78
N GLY A 267 -1.38 -18.57 4.36
CA GLY A 267 -1.70 -18.35 5.77
C GLY A 267 -3.08 -18.87 6.16
N THR A 268 -4.06 -18.72 5.27
CA THR A 268 -5.41 -19.27 5.45
C THR A 268 -5.36 -20.79 5.48
N VAL A 269 -4.72 -21.45 4.50
CA VAL A 269 -4.53 -22.91 4.45
C VAL A 269 -3.89 -23.45 5.74
N ILE A 270 -2.84 -22.78 6.20
CA ILE A 270 -2.14 -23.14 7.44
C ILE A 270 -3.06 -22.96 8.65
N CYS A 271 -3.78 -21.85 8.75
CA CYS A 271 -4.74 -21.64 9.85
C CYS A 271 -5.81 -22.74 9.82
N MET A 272 -6.42 -23.01 8.66
CA MET A 272 -7.46 -24.03 8.44
C MET A 272 -7.02 -25.43 8.84
N SER A 273 -5.82 -25.87 8.44
CA SER A 273 -5.28 -27.20 8.81
C SER A 273 -5.03 -27.36 10.32
N ASN A 274 -5.03 -26.27 11.09
CA ASN A 274 -4.84 -26.25 12.54
C ASN A 274 -6.14 -26.06 13.33
N PHE A 275 -7.28 -25.76 12.68
CA PHE A 275 -8.59 -25.71 13.32
C PHE A 275 -9.08 -27.11 13.69
N ARG A 276 -9.85 -27.24 14.79
CA ARG A 276 -10.21 -28.49 15.52
C ARG A 276 -9.14 -29.08 16.46
N LYS A 277 -7.91 -28.55 16.49
CA LYS A 277 -6.87 -28.95 17.46
C LYS A 277 -6.74 -27.98 18.66
N GLY A 278 -7.86 -27.45 19.16
CA GLY A 278 -7.92 -26.58 20.35
C GLY A 278 -7.78 -25.06 20.12
N LEU A 279 -7.67 -24.59 18.87
CA LEU A 279 -7.47 -23.16 18.56
C LEU A 279 -8.72 -22.29 18.81
N SER A 280 -9.91 -22.87 18.70
CA SER A 280 -11.22 -22.20 18.86
C SER A 280 -11.40 -21.46 20.19
N ALA A 281 -10.98 -22.11 21.28
CA ALA A 281 -11.21 -21.63 22.65
C ALA A 281 -10.51 -20.29 22.95
N TYR A 282 -9.47 -19.95 22.19
CA TYR A 282 -8.67 -18.73 22.40
C TYR A 282 -8.97 -17.62 21.38
N LEU A 283 -9.68 -17.90 20.28
CA LEU A 283 -10.05 -16.92 19.25
C LEU A 283 -11.27 -16.06 19.63
N LYS A 284 -12.08 -16.52 20.59
CA LYS A 284 -13.26 -15.82 21.10
C LYS A 284 -12.95 -14.75 22.16
N ARG A 285 -11.68 -14.54 22.50
CA ARG A 285 -11.21 -13.52 23.45
C ARG A 285 -10.46 -12.43 22.72
#